data_AF-A0A815V1S9-F1
#
_entry.id   AF-A0A815V1S9-F1
#
_cell.length_a   1.000
_cell.length_b   1.000
_cell.length_c   1.000
_cell.angle_alpha   90.00
_cell.angle_beta   90.00
_cell.angle_gamma   90.00
#
_symmetry.space_group_name_H-M   'P 1'
#
loop_
_entity.id
_entity.type
_entity.pdbx_description
1 polymer ?
#
loop_
_entity_poly.entity_id
_entity_poly.type
_entity_poly.pdbx_seq_one_letter_code
_entity_poly.pdbx_strand_id
1 'polypeptide(L)'
;MHTVFRVVDIKQVDSYNRLWEVQLTMTSDDDPQLAALSHRMKEEINGKGWHRMGKLMLQVGHFNQAEELYNELLENASDDGDKGFIYNQLGEAKLYQ
;
A
#
# COMPACT_ATOMS: atom_id res chain seq x y z
N MET A 1 -6.88 -15.07 2.35
CA MET A 1 -6.12 -14.66 1.16
C MET A 1 -7.08 -13.98 0.22
N HIS A 2 -6.78 -12.74 -0.18
CA HIS A 2 -7.50 -12.08 -1.26
C HIS A 2 -6.93 -12.59 -2.59
N THR A 3 -7.79 -12.86 -3.58
CA THR A 3 -7.35 -13.26 -4.92
C THR A 3 -6.76 -12.06 -5.63
N VAL A 4 -5.50 -12.17 -6.05
CA VAL A 4 -4.81 -11.13 -6.82
C VAL A 4 -4.82 -11.52 -8.30
N PHE A 5 -5.12 -10.54 -9.15
CA PHE A 5 -5.09 -10.69 -10.60
C PHE A 5 -4.08 -9.72 -11.19
N ARG A 6 -3.29 -10.18 -12.17
CA ARG A 6 -2.42 -9.33 -12.99
C ARG A 6 -3.14 -8.95 -14.28
N VAL A 7 -3.08 -7.66 -14.63
CA VAL A 7 -3.45 -7.19 -15.97
C VAL A 7 -2.38 -7.62 -16.96
N VAL A 8 -2.76 -8.43 -17.94
CA VAL A 8 -1.89 -8.91 -19.01
C VAL A 8 -1.98 -8.03 -20.24
N ASP A 9 -3.19 -7.61 -20.58
CA ASP A 9 -3.46 -6.79 -21.75
C ASP A 9 -4.68 -5.90 -21.53
N ILE A 10 -4.68 -4.74 -22.21
CA ILE A 10 -5.82 -3.82 -22.28
C ILE A 10 -5.95 -3.41 -23.74
N LYS A 11 -7.04 -3.82 -24.38
CA LYS A 11 -7.30 -3.49 -25.78
C LYS A 11 -8.69 -2.91 -25.96
N GLN A 12 -8.82 -1.98 -26.90
CA GLN A 12 -10.10 -1.43 -27.29
C GLN A 12 -10.85 -2.46 -28.16
N VAL A 13 -12.16 -2.58 -27.97
CA VAL A 13 -12.96 -3.48 -28.81
C VAL A 13 -13.21 -2.78 -30.14
N ASP A 14 -12.68 -3.33 -31.24
CA ASP A 14 -12.69 -2.71 -32.58
C ASP A 14 -14.07 -2.23 -33.04
N SER A 15 -15.13 -2.93 -32.62
CA SER A 15 -16.52 -2.62 -33.00
C SER A 15 -17.17 -1.52 -32.15
N TYR A 16 -16.56 -1.12 -31.03
CA TYR A 16 -17.14 -0.19 -30.06
C TYR A 16 -16.07 0.67 -29.39
N ASN A 17 -15.95 1.91 -29.86
CA ASN A 17 -14.93 2.88 -29.44
C ASN A 17 -14.98 3.24 -27.93
N ARG A 18 -16.02 2.81 -27.20
CA ARG A 18 -16.21 3.05 -25.76
C ARG A 18 -16.04 1.80 -24.91
N LEU A 19 -15.78 0.63 -25.50
CA LEU A 19 -15.58 -0.61 -24.79
C LEU A 19 -14.11 -1.03 -24.83
N TRP A 20 -13.63 -1.52 -23.68
CA TRP A 20 -12.27 -2.00 -23.48
C TRP A 20 -12.35 -3.42 -22.91
N GLU A 21 -11.54 -4.32 -23.47
CA GLU A 21 -11.32 -5.65 -22.93
C GLU A 21 -10.04 -5.60 -22.09
N VAL A 22 -10.16 -5.99 -20.81
CA VAL A 22 -9.03 -6.12 -19.90
C VAL A 22 -8.81 -7.59 -19.62
N GLN A 23 -7.64 -8.11 -20.02
CA GLN A 23 -7.28 -9.49 -19.79
C GLN A 23 -6.58 -9.62 -18.43
N LEU A 24 -7.18 -10.41 -17.56
CA LEU A 24 -6.67 -10.68 -16.21
C LEU A 24 -6.19 -12.13 -16.12
N THR A 25 -5.05 -12.34 -15.47
CA THR A 25 -4.59 -13.68 -15.08
C THR A 25 -4.49 -13.79 -13.57
N MET A 26 -4.87 -14.94 -13.03
CA MET A 26 -4.77 -15.23 -11.60
C MET A 26 -3.29 -15.41 -11.24
N THR A 27 -2.84 -14.76 -10.17
CA THR A 27 -1.49 -14.98 -9.64
C THR A 27 -1.48 -16.16 -8.66
N SER A 28 -0.29 -16.65 -8.33
CA SER A 28 -0.06 -17.62 -7.25
C SER A 28 0.97 -17.07 -6.25
N ASP A 29 1.14 -17.76 -5.13
CA ASP A 29 2.15 -17.39 -4.13
C ASP A 29 3.59 -17.50 -4.68
N ASP A 30 3.80 -18.36 -5.69
CA ASP A 30 5.08 -18.54 -6.39
C ASP A 30 5.27 -17.58 -7.57
N ASP A 31 4.40 -16.58 -7.73
CA ASP A 31 4.49 -15.63 -8.83
C ASP A 31 5.75 -14.75 -8.71
N PRO A 32 6.68 -14.79 -9.68
CA PRO A 32 7.99 -14.13 -9.53
C PRO A 32 7.89 -12.60 -9.55
N GLN A 33 6.90 -12.02 -10.23
CA GLN A 33 6.72 -10.57 -10.23
C GLN A 33 6.10 -10.10 -8.92
N LEU A 34 5.15 -10.87 -8.37
CA LEU A 34 4.58 -10.58 -7.06
C LEU A 34 5.63 -10.70 -5.95
N ALA A 35 6.51 -11.70 -6.05
CA ALA A 35 7.65 -11.85 -5.17
C ALA A 35 8.63 -10.67 -5.27
N ALA A 36 8.98 -10.25 -6.51
CA ALA A 36 9.86 -9.10 -6.74
C ALA A 36 9.26 -7.79 -6.20
N LEU A 37 7.96 -7.56 -6.42
CA LEU A 37 7.25 -6.40 -5.89
C LEU A 37 7.28 -6.40 -4.36
N SER A 38 6.98 -7.54 -3.74
CA SER A 38 7.00 -7.69 -2.28
C SER A 38 8.39 -7.45 -1.70
N HIS A 39 9.45 -7.90 -2.38
CA HIS A 39 10.83 -7.62 -1.99
C HIS A 39 11.12 -6.13 -2.07
N ARG A 40 10.77 -5.49 -3.18
CA ARG A 40 11.00 -4.07 -3.38
C ARG A 40 10.29 -3.21 -2.33
N MET A 41 9.04 -3.53 -2.03
CA MET A 41 8.28 -2.85 -0.97
C MET A 41 8.97 -2.99 0.40
N LYS A 42 9.52 -4.18 0.71
CA LYS A 42 10.25 -4.39 1.97
C LYS A 42 11.52 -3.54 2.07
N GLU A 43 12.21 -3.27 0.96
CA GLU A 43 13.39 -2.40 0.90
C GLU A 43 13.02 -0.92 1.05
N GLU A 44 11.96 -0.47 0.37
CA GLU A 44 11.52 0.92 0.40
C GLU A 44 10.91 1.31 1.75
N ILE A 45 10.17 0.39 2.37
CA ILE A 45 9.52 0.61 3.66
C ILE A 45 10.54 0.40 4.79
N ASN A 46 11.31 1.46 5.01
CA ASN A 46 12.28 1.57 6.09
C ASN A 46 11.59 1.78 7.47
N GLY A 47 12.38 1.71 8.54
CA GLY A 47 11.90 1.86 9.91
C GLY A 47 11.86 0.55 10.68
N LYS A 48 11.36 0.60 11.92
CA LYS A 48 11.29 -0.53 12.86
C LYS A 48 9.90 -0.62 13.49
N GLY A 49 9.52 -1.83 13.88
CA GLY A 49 8.27 -2.08 14.60
C GLY A 49 7.05 -1.50 13.90
N TRP A 50 6.21 -0.82 14.68
CA TRP A 50 4.93 -0.29 14.23
C TRP A 50 5.02 0.82 13.20
N HIS A 51 6.07 1.67 13.21
CA HIS A 51 6.23 2.68 12.16
C HIS A 51 6.44 2.05 10.78
N ARG A 52 7.14 0.91 10.72
CA ARG A 52 7.29 0.16 9.46
C ARG A 52 5.95 -0.36 8.97
N MET A 53 5.10 -0.82 9.89
CA MET A 53 3.75 -1.28 9.57
C MET A 53 2.85 -0.13 9.10
N GLY A 54 2.87 1.01 9.78
CA GLY A 54 2.11 2.20 9.37
C GLY A 54 2.51 2.71 7.99
N LYS A 55 3.82 2.76 7.69
CA LYS A 55 4.31 3.08 6.33
C LYS A 55 3.83 2.11 5.28
N LEU A 56 3.81 0.81 5.59
CA LEU A 56 3.26 -0.19 4.67
C LEU A 56 1.78 0.08 4.40
N MET A 57 1.00 0.33 5.45
CA MET A 57 -0.44 0.64 5.32
C MET A 57 -0.68 1.87 4.44
N LEU A 58 0.11 2.95 4.62
CA LEU A 58 0.04 4.13 3.75
C LEU A 58 0.37 3.77 2.29
N GLN A 59 1.45 3.01 2.06
CA GLN A 59 1.89 2.64 0.71
C GLN A 59 0.87 1.78 -0.03
N VAL A 60 0.14 0.90 0.67
CA VAL A 60 -0.90 0.06 0.06
C VAL A 60 -2.30 0.69 0.06
N GLY A 61 -2.43 1.95 0.51
CA GLY A 61 -3.69 2.69 0.48
C GLY A 61 -4.66 2.41 1.63
N HIS A 62 -4.20 1.76 2.70
CA HIS A 62 -4.97 1.49 3.90
C HIS A 62 -4.94 2.69 4.86
N PHE A 63 -5.35 3.87 4.39
CA PHE A 63 -5.16 5.15 5.09
C PHE A 63 -5.86 5.21 6.45
N ASN A 64 -7.10 4.71 6.56
CA ASN A 64 -7.84 4.69 7.83
C ASN A 64 -7.13 3.86 8.89
N GLN A 65 -6.61 2.69 8.51
CA GLN A 65 -5.91 1.79 9.44
C GLN A 65 -4.54 2.36 9.83
N ALA A 66 -3.87 3.04 8.89
CA ALA A 66 -2.64 3.77 9.20
C ALA A 66 -2.91 4.90 10.21
N GLU A 67 -3.99 5.66 10.02
CA GLU A 67 -4.39 6.72 10.95
C GLU A 67 -4.68 6.16 12.35
N GLU A 68 -5.49 5.10 12.46
CA GLU A 68 -5.76 4.42 13.74
C GLU A 68 -4.46 4.01 14.45
N LEU A 69 -3.57 3.33 13.73
CA LEU A 69 -2.28 2.89 14.26
C LEU A 69 -1.42 4.07 14.74
N TYR A 70 -1.31 5.14 13.94
CA TYR A 70 -0.48 6.28 14.30
C TYR A 70 -1.06 7.10 15.46
N ASN A 71 -2.37 7.14 15.63
CA ASN A 71 -2.99 7.72 16.83
C ASN A 71 -2.64 6.91 18.08
N GLU A 72 -2.68 5.58 18.03
CA GLU A 72 -2.26 4.73 19.16
C GLU A 72 -0.75 4.90 19.49
N LEU A 73 0.10 5.03 18.47
CA LEU A 73 1.52 5.30 18.68
C LEU A 73 1.75 6.69 19.29
N LEU A 74 0.96 7.68 18.90
CA LEU A 74 1.08 9.05 19.43
C LEU A 74 0.84 9.11 20.94
N GLU A 75 -0.10 8.31 21.45
CA GLU A 75 -0.37 8.20 22.90
C GLU A 75 0.83 7.66 23.69
N ASN A 76 1.70 6.88 23.04
CA ASN A 76 2.83 6.19 23.66
C ASN A 76 4.20 6.74 23.23
N ALA A 77 4.24 7.84 22.48
CA ALA A 77 5.48 8.38 21.92
C ALA A 77 6.47 8.83 23.01
N SER A 78 7.72 8.34 22.92
CA SER A 78 8.75 8.53 23.95
C SER A 78 9.38 9.93 23.96
N ASP A 79 9.36 10.61 22.82
CA ASP A 79 10.06 11.88 22.61
C ASP A 79 9.42 12.69 21.46
N ASP A 80 9.83 13.95 21.35
CA ASP A 80 9.27 14.87 20.36
C ASP A 80 9.72 14.56 18.92
N GLY A 81 10.83 13.85 18.74
CA GLY A 81 11.26 13.37 17.43
C GLY A 81 10.32 12.30 16.90
N ASP A 82 9.96 11.35 17.75
CA ASP A 82 8.96 10.33 17.44
C ASP A 82 7.59 10.95 17.15
N LYS A 83 7.12 11.88 18.00
CA LYS A 83 5.87 12.62 17.75
C LYS A 83 5.90 13.37 16.42
N GLY A 84 7.01 14.05 16.10
CA GLY A 84 7.17 14.76 14.84
C GLY A 84 7.05 13.82 13.63
N PHE A 85 7.66 12.64 13.72
CA PHE A 85 7.52 11.60 12.71
C PHE A 85 6.06 11.11 12.60
N ILE A 86 5.41 10.80 13.72
CA ILE A 86 4.01 10.33 13.77
C ILE A 86 3.05 11.36 13.16
N TYR A 87 3.19 12.65 13.52
CA TYR A 87 2.36 13.71 12.95
C TYR A 87 2.52 13.86 11.43
N ASN A 88 3.74 13.72 10.92
CA ASN A 88 3.96 13.72 9.47
C ASN A 88 3.19 12.58 8.78
N GLN A 89 3.21 11.38 9.35
CA GLN A 89 2.49 10.23 8.80
C GLN A 89 0.97 10.34 8.93
N LEU A 90 0.45 10.93 10.02
CA LEU A 90 -0.97 11.26 10.15
C LEU A 90 -1.41 12.28 9.09
N GLY A 91 -0.55 13.26 8.77
CA GLY A 91 -0.78 14.19 7.67
C GLY A 91 -0.91 13.49 6.31
N GLU A 92 0.00 12.55 6.01
CA GLU A 92 -0.08 11.71 4.82
C GLU A 92 -1.38 10.89 4.79
N ALA A 93 -1.75 10.24 5.88
CA ALA A 93 -2.98 9.46 5.96
C ALA A 93 -4.23 10.29 5.62
N LYS A 94 -4.33 11.50 6.17
CA LYS A 94 -5.46 12.42 5.96
C LYS A 94 -5.49 13.07 4.58
N LEU A 95 -4.34 13.20 3.92
CA LEU A 95 -4.27 13.78 2.58
C LEU A 95 -4.97 12.91 1.54
N TYR A 96 -4.97 11.59 1.73
CA TYR A 96 -5.48 10.60 0.78
C TYR A 96 -6.81 9.95 1.16
N GLN A 97 -7.46 10.41 2.25
CA GLN A 97 -8.85 10.11 2.62
C GLN A 97 -9.83 11.02 1.88
#